data_AF-A0A9D0DTB0-F1
#
_entry.id   AF-A0A9D0DTB0-F1
#
_cell.length_a   1.000
_cell.length_b   1.000
_cell.length_c   1.000
_cell.angle_alpha   90.00
_cell.angle_beta   90.00
_cell.angle_gamma   90.00
#
_symmetry.space_group_name_H-M   'P 1'
#
loop_
_entity.id
_entity.type
_entity.pdbx_description
1 polymer ?
#
loop_
_entity_poly.entity_id
_entity_poly.type
_entity_poly.pdbx_seq_one_letter_code
_entity_poly.pdbx_strand_id
1 'polypeptide(L)'
;MSSMIKQKVEQFAKELIELHGFRRNNGFSCVVPDTNKFPNNEGMFLWGFSQTRKRFETKIEKFHTSTRIRRMEKMINVPAKEYVKILSAIKNYLESLKALGFEPIGKGVKLFEGEEKVFNVQADASMFENNLENLKKFEKLTLNNPIIKFVEKHGYFEVKNKDKLAWDSVFGSGKTSKKTKLSSTKKPANTKKPVAKKPTKAPVATTKSTTKVVKKTTTAKTPVTSSDTSITALSQAEQRNIWLKQIETMYKKIRPWLSESSKKVTFNTATNRLDDNLGSYDVNILEASMVSGQDIILKPIERNVFGAIGRVDVISGDNKTMLLLFSRGKSYQWEIWNSPDDRQVLNKENVGKLLTKWLKS
;
A
#
# COMPACT_ATOMS: atom_id res chain seq x y z
N MET A 1 -19.19 5.73 26.67
CA MET A 1 -18.95 4.33 26.23
C MET A 1 -18.43 4.26 24.77
N SER A 2 -19.14 4.83 23.77
CA SER A 2 -18.78 4.79 22.33
C SER A 2 -17.33 5.17 21.94
N SER A 3 -16.60 5.99 22.71
CA SER A 3 -15.19 6.28 22.41
C SER A 3 -14.26 5.06 22.64
N MET A 4 -14.45 4.32 23.75
CA MET A 4 -13.59 3.21 24.15
C MET A 4 -13.69 2.02 23.19
N ILE A 5 -14.90 1.75 22.71
CA ILE A 5 -15.17 0.66 21.78
C ILE A 5 -14.57 0.93 20.39
N LYS A 6 -14.63 2.18 19.89
CA LYS A 6 -13.95 2.60 18.65
C LYS A 6 -12.42 2.44 18.75
N GLN A 7 -11.84 2.71 19.91
CA GLN A 7 -10.43 2.43 20.19
C GLN A 7 -10.12 0.92 20.19
N LYS A 8 -10.98 0.09 20.80
CA LYS A 8 -10.83 -1.38 20.75
C LYS A 8 -10.96 -1.95 19.34
N VAL A 9 -11.88 -1.44 18.51
CA VAL A 9 -11.99 -1.81 17.09
C VAL A 9 -10.71 -1.45 16.33
N GLU A 10 -10.14 -0.26 16.57
CA GLU A 10 -8.85 0.13 16.00
C GLU A 10 -7.71 -0.79 16.46
N GLN A 11 -7.69 -1.21 17.73
CA GLN A 11 -6.68 -2.14 18.27
C GLN A 11 -6.84 -3.54 17.66
N PHE A 12 -8.06 -4.05 17.55
CA PHE A 12 -8.37 -5.31 16.87
C PHE A 12 -7.89 -5.31 15.42
N ALA A 13 -8.04 -4.20 14.69
CA ALA A 13 -7.51 -4.08 13.34
C ALA A 13 -5.95 -4.09 13.28
N LYS A 14 -5.24 -3.65 14.33
CA LYS A 14 -3.77 -3.76 14.42
C LYS A 14 -3.37 -5.20 14.72
N GLU A 15 -3.98 -5.77 15.74
CA GLU A 15 -3.75 -7.15 16.20
C GLU A 15 -4.00 -8.17 15.08
N LEU A 16 -5.09 -8.03 14.31
CA LEU A 16 -5.41 -8.88 13.16
C LEU A 16 -4.34 -8.78 12.05
N ILE A 17 -3.71 -7.63 11.86
CA ILE A 17 -2.58 -7.50 10.91
C ILE A 17 -1.34 -8.22 11.46
N GLU A 18 -0.98 -7.93 12.71
CA GLU A 18 0.27 -8.38 13.34
C GLU A 18 0.28 -9.88 13.64
N LEU A 19 -0.78 -10.40 14.27
CA LEU A 19 -0.94 -11.82 14.65
C LEU A 19 -0.84 -12.76 13.44
N HIS A 20 -1.43 -12.35 12.32
CA HIS A 20 -1.54 -13.14 11.10
C HIS A 20 -0.45 -12.89 10.07
N GLY A 21 0.49 -11.97 10.36
CA GLY A 21 1.65 -11.67 9.52
C GLY A 21 1.34 -10.82 8.28
N PHE A 22 0.16 -10.19 8.21
CA PHE A 22 -0.13 -9.22 7.17
C PHE A 22 0.75 -7.97 7.33
N ARG A 23 0.84 -7.14 6.29
CA ARG A 23 1.57 -5.87 6.34
C ARG A 23 0.61 -4.70 6.50
N ARG A 24 1.00 -3.72 7.33
CA ARG A 24 0.36 -2.40 7.43
C ARG A 24 0.98 -1.46 6.39
N ASN A 25 0.16 -0.80 5.57
CA ASN A 25 0.63 0.30 4.71
C ASN A 25 0.46 1.69 5.38
N ASN A 26 0.92 2.75 4.71
CA ASN A 26 0.88 4.14 5.20
C ASN A 26 -0.54 4.69 5.49
N GLY A 27 -1.61 3.98 5.15
CA GLY A 27 -3.01 4.35 5.44
C GLY A 27 -3.74 3.33 6.31
N PHE A 28 -3.01 2.56 7.12
CA PHE A 28 -3.55 1.48 7.98
C PHE A 28 -4.45 0.49 7.21
N SER A 29 -3.97 0.05 6.04
CA SER A 29 -4.57 -1.09 5.34
C SER A 29 -3.88 -2.39 5.70
N CYS A 30 -4.69 -3.44 5.83
CA CYS A 30 -4.27 -4.83 5.81
C CYS A 30 -3.98 -5.24 4.36
N VAL A 31 -2.73 -5.57 4.07
CA VAL A 31 -2.30 -6.08 2.76
C VAL A 31 -1.47 -7.35 2.92
N VAL A 32 -1.61 -8.26 1.98
CA VAL A 32 -0.66 -9.36 1.80
C VAL A 32 0.63 -8.77 1.21
N PRO A 33 1.79 -8.92 1.87
CA PRO A 33 3.04 -8.31 1.42
C PRO A 33 3.52 -8.88 0.08
N ASP A 34 4.05 -8.02 -0.80
CA ASP A 34 4.82 -8.46 -1.98
C ASP A 34 6.14 -9.13 -1.54
N THR A 35 6.51 -10.23 -2.19
CA THR A 35 7.70 -11.05 -1.87
C THR A 35 9.04 -10.47 -2.36
N ASN A 36 9.00 -9.52 -3.28
CA ASN A 36 10.16 -8.96 -3.97
C ASN A 36 10.43 -7.49 -3.59
N LYS A 37 11.51 -6.89 -4.13
CA LYS A 37 12.01 -5.51 -3.90
C LYS A 37 11.04 -4.36 -4.32
N PHE A 38 9.75 -4.51 -4.11
CA PHE A 38 8.76 -3.44 -4.28
C PHE A 38 8.67 -2.57 -3.00
N PRO A 39 8.35 -1.26 -3.12
CA PRO A 39 8.20 -0.38 -1.97
C PRO A 39 7.30 -0.95 -0.87
N ASN A 40 7.69 -0.75 0.39
CA ASN A 40 7.06 -1.40 1.55
C ASN A 40 5.56 -1.08 1.74
N ASN A 41 5.07 -0.01 1.14
CA ASN A 41 3.65 0.41 1.14
C ASN A 41 2.79 -0.33 0.10
N GLU A 42 3.36 -1.25 -0.68
CA GLU A 42 2.68 -2.03 -1.71
C GLU A 42 2.44 -3.49 -1.28
N GLY A 43 1.37 -4.08 -1.80
CA GLY A 43 0.90 -5.42 -1.46
C GLY A 43 -0.44 -5.72 -2.13
N MET A 44 -0.95 -6.93 -1.99
CA MET A 44 -2.31 -7.27 -2.38
C MET A 44 -3.26 -6.86 -1.24
N PHE A 45 -4.07 -5.84 -1.50
CA PHE A 45 -4.99 -5.24 -0.52
C PHE A 45 -6.06 -6.23 -0.05
N LEU A 46 -6.57 -6.09 1.18
CA LEU A 46 -7.74 -6.83 1.69
C LEU A 46 -8.81 -5.86 2.20
N TRP A 47 -8.42 -4.97 3.12
CA TRP A 47 -9.24 -3.91 3.68
C TRP A 47 -8.37 -2.79 4.27
N GLY A 48 -8.94 -1.60 4.44
CA GLY A 48 -8.37 -0.44 5.13
C GLY A 48 -9.13 -0.14 6.42
N PHE A 49 -8.45 0.36 7.46
CA PHE A 49 -9.12 1.01 8.60
C PHE A 49 -8.79 2.49 8.63
N SER A 50 -9.78 3.35 8.36
CA SER A 50 -9.61 4.80 8.44
C SER A 50 -9.54 5.23 9.91
N GLN A 51 -8.38 5.70 10.37
CA GLN A 51 -8.25 6.24 11.73
C GLN A 51 -9.03 7.55 11.92
N THR A 52 -9.24 8.33 10.86
CA THR A 52 -10.01 9.58 10.88
C THR A 52 -11.51 9.32 10.91
N ARG A 53 -12.01 8.46 10.02
CA ARG A 53 -13.45 8.12 9.93
C ARG A 53 -13.89 6.99 10.85
N LYS A 54 -12.94 6.36 11.58
CA LYS A 54 -13.11 5.21 12.47
C LYS A 54 -13.94 4.09 11.84
N ARG A 55 -13.50 3.58 10.68
CA ARG A 55 -14.25 2.57 9.90
C ARG A 55 -13.36 1.67 9.05
N PHE A 56 -13.84 0.46 8.79
CA PHE A 56 -13.28 -0.41 7.76
C PHE A 56 -13.76 0.01 6.37
N GLU A 57 -12.92 -0.17 5.36
CA GLU A 57 -13.22 0.07 3.94
C GLU A 57 -12.56 -1.01 3.07
N THR A 58 -13.30 -1.68 2.18
CA THR A 58 -12.75 -2.53 1.12
C THR A 58 -12.91 -1.84 -0.24
N LYS A 59 -11.78 -1.55 -0.89
CA LYS A 59 -11.67 -0.78 -2.14
C LYS A 59 -11.35 -1.68 -3.33
N ILE A 60 -12.33 -1.88 -4.20
CA ILE A 60 -12.33 -2.79 -5.34
C ILE A 60 -11.27 -2.40 -6.38
N GLU A 61 -11.00 -1.10 -6.54
CA GLU A 61 -10.02 -0.59 -7.51
C GLU A 61 -8.61 -1.09 -7.23
N LYS A 62 -8.31 -1.46 -5.97
CA LYS A 62 -6.99 -1.96 -5.57
C LYS A 62 -6.69 -3.37 -6.08
N PHE A 63 -7.72 -4.15 -6.45
CA PHE A 63 -7.54 -5.54 -6.86
C PHE A 63 -7.27 -5.73 -8.35
N HIS A 64 -7.78 -4.86 -9.22
CA HIS A 64 -7.84 -5.09 -10.66
C HIS A 64 -6.98 -4.12 -11.50
N THR A 65 -6.06 -3.38 -10.90
CA THR A 65 -5.15 -2.51 -11.67
C THR A 65 -4.26 -3.34 -12.60
N SER A 66 -4.08 -2.90 -13.84
CA SER A 66 -3.18 -3.53 -14.82
C SER A 66 -1.75 -3.69 -14.28
N THR A 67 -1.29 -2.71 -13.49
CA THR A 67 -0.01 -2.76 -12.75
C THR A 67 0.06 -3.93 -11.76
N ARG A 68 -1.03 -4.23 -11.03
CA ARG A 68 -1.08 -5.37 -10.10
C ARG A 68 -1.05 -6.69 -10.86
N ILE A 69 -1.84 -6.82 -11.93
CA ILE A 69 -1.87 -8.03 -12.78
C ILE A 69 -0.47 -8.35 -13.33
N ARG A 70 0.16 -7.39 -14.03
CA ARG A 70 1.53 -7.51 -14.56
C ARG A 70 2.59 -7.76 -13.48
N ARG A 71 2.32 -7.40 -12.22
CA ARG A 71 3.23 -7.67 -11.10
C ARG A 71 3.08 -9.09 -10.56
N MET A 72 1.86 -9.60 -10.44
CA MET A 72 1.65 -11.00 -10.00
C MET A 72 2.27 -11.98 -10.99
N GLU A 73 2.14 -11.70 -12.29
CA GLU A 73 2.84 -12.40 -13.37
C GLU A 73 4.37 -12.39 -13.16
N LYS A 74 4.96 -11.21 -12.86
CA LYS A 74 6.41 -11.11 -12.58
C LYS A 74 6.87 -11.72 -11.26
N MET A 75 6.03 -11.74 -10.22
CA MET A 75 6.43 -12.18 -8.87
C MET A 75 6.28 -13.68 -8.66
N ILE A 76 5.20 -14.27 -9.19
CA ILE A 76 4.83 -15.67 -8.93
C ILE A 76 4.45 -16.44 -10.20
N ASN A 77 4.79 -15.90 -11.38
CA ASN A 77 4.54 -16.51 -12.68
C ASN A 77 3.06 -16.86 -12.94
N VAL A 78 2.12 -16.14 -12.31
CA VAL A 78 0.68 -16.36 -12.52
C VAL A 78 0.18 -15.55 -13.71
N PRO A 79 -0.32 -16.19 -14.79
CA PRO A 79 -0.86 -15.49 -15.94
C PRO A 79 -2.11 -14.68 -15.58
N ALA A 80 -2.36 -13.60 -16.32
CA ALA A 80 -3.55 -12.75 -16.13
C ALA A 80 -4.87 -13.55 -16.07
N LYS A 81 -5.03 -14.60 -16.89
CA LYS A 81 -6.21 -15.49 -16.92
C LYS A 81 -6.46 -16.24 -15.60
N GLU A 82 -5.43 -16.56 -14.83
CA GLU A 82 -5.62 -17.18 -13.51
C GLU A 82 -5.86 -16.13 -12.42
N TYR A 83 -5.21 -14.96 -12.52
CA TYR A 83 -5.50 -13.83 -11.62
C TYR A 83 -6.96 -13.36 -11.70
N VAL A 84 -7.57 -13.40 -12.90
CA VAL A 84 -9.01 -13.14 -13.12
C VAL A 84 -9.92 -13.96 -12.19
N LYS A 85 -9.54 -15.21 -11.84
CA LYS A 85 -10.33 -16.08 -10.96
C LYS A 85 -10.46 -15.52 -9.54
N ILE A 86 -9.45 -14.78 -9.05
CA ILE A 86 -9.52 -14.07 -7.76
C ILE A 86 -10.64 -13.04 -7.81
N LEU A 87 -10.69 -12.23 -8.86
CA LEU A 87 -11.63 -11.12 -9.00
C LEU A 87 -13.09 -11.60 -9.09
N SER A 88 -13.34 -12.77 -9.68
CA SER A 88 -14.66 -13.44 -9.60
C SER A 88 -15.03 -13.79 -8.16
N ALA A 89 -14.07 -14.30 -7.38
CA ALA A 89 -14.31 -14.67 -5.98
C ALA A 89 -14.39 -13.45 -5.03
N ILE A 90 -13.91 -12.27 -5.43
CA ILE A 90 -14.09 -11.02 -4.68
C ILE A 90 -15.55 -10.64 -4.54
N LYS A 91 -16.41 -10.88 -5.56
CA LYS A 91 -17.85 -10.63 -5.44
C LYS A 91 -18.44 -11.36 -4.23
N ASN A 92 -18.18 -12.66 -4.11
CA ASN A 92 -18.66 -13.47 -2.99
C ASN A 92 -18.11 -13.00 -1.63
N TYR A 93 -16.86 -12.51 -1.58
CA TYR A 93 -16.29 -11.90 -0.37
C TYR A 93 -17.01 -10.60 0.00
N LEU A 94 -17.34 -9.74 -0.96
CA LEU A 94 -18.07 -8.49 -0.72
C LEU A 94 -19.51 -8.75 -0.26
N GLU A 95 -20.21 -9.73 -0.85
CA GLU A 95 -21.52 -10.16 -0.34
C GLU A 95 -21.42 -10.73 1.08
N SER A 96 -20.34 -11.46 1.40
CA SER A 96 -20.09 -11.92 2.76
C SER A 96 -19.85 -10.77 3.75
N LEU A 97 -19.21 -9.67 3.33
CA LEU A 97 -19.08 -8.45 4.13
C LEU A 97 -20.42 -7.75 4.30
N LYS A 98 -21.23 -7.61 3.25
CA LYS A 98 -22.58 -7.04 3.33
C LYS A 98 -23.48 -7.84 4.28
N ALA A 99 -23.35 -9.18 4.31
CA ALA A 99 -24.05 -10.04 5.26
C ALA A 99 -23.60 -9.84 6.73
N LEU A 100 -22.43 -9.23 6.98
CA LEU A 100 -22.03 -8.73 8.30
C LEU A 100 -22.51 -7.30 8.59
N GLY A 101 -23.22 -6.68 7.64
CA GLY A 101 -23.75 -5.32 7.70
C GLY A 101 -22.82 -4.25 7.10
N PHE A 102 -21.80 -4.61 6.29
CA PHE A 102 -21.03 -3.60 5.57
C PHE A 102 -21.88 -2.96 4.47
N GLU A 103 -21.84 -1.64 4.35
CA GLU A 103 -22.65 -0.86 3.41
C GLU A 103 -21.87 -0.54 2.12
N PRO A 104 -22.52 -0.56 0.94
CA PRO A 104 -21.90 -0.16 -0.32
C PRO A 104 -21.65 1.35 -0.39
N ILE A 105 -20.52 1.75 -0.97
CA ILE A 105 -20.11 3.15 -1.14
C ILE A 105 -19.50 3.44 -2.51
N GLY A 106 -19.64 4.71 -2.93
CA GLY A 106 -19.12 5.23 -4.20
C GLY A 106 -20.00 4.86 -5.40
N LYS A 107 -19.52 5.16 -6.61
CA LYS A 107 -20.28 5.01 -7.86
C LYS A 107 -20.35 3.57 -8.40
N GLY A 108 -19.69 2.62 -7.73
CA GLY A 108 -19.42 1.27 -8.22
C GLY A 108 -18.42 1.26 -9.38
N VAL A 109 -17.79 0.11 -9.61
CA VAL A 109 -16.84 -0.11 -10.72
C VAL A 109 -17.27 -1.37 -11.47
N LYS A 110 -17.31 -1.31 -12.80
CA LYS A 110 -17.47 -2.51 -13.63
C LYS A 110 -16.18 -3.34 -13.52
N LEU A 111 -16.28 -4.53 -12.95
CA LEU A 111 -15.18 -5.48 -12.98
C LEU A 111 -15.25 -6.24 -14.30
N PHE A 112 -14.20 -6.10 -15.12
CA PHE A 112 -14.09 -6.63 -16.49
C PHE A 112 -15.08 -6.01 -17.48
N GLU A 113 -15.19 -6.64 -18.64
CA GLU A 113 -16.20 -6.38 -19.69
C GLU A 113 -17.65 -6.70 -19.23
N GLY A 114 -17.83 -7.12 -17.97
CA GLY A 114 -19.15 -7.39 -17.38
C GLY A 114 -19.97 -6.12 -17.17
N GLU A 115 -21.28 -6.23 -17.30
CA GLU A 115 -22.21 -5.10 -17.14
C GLU A 115 -22.43 -4.71 -15.67
N GLU A 116 -22.33 -5.68 -14.77
CA GLU A 116 -22.60 -5.51 -13.34
C GLU A 116 -21.54 -4.62 -12.65
N LYS A 117 -22.02 -3.57 -11.98
CA LYS A 117 -21.19 -2.73 -11.11
C LYS A 117 -21.00 -3.39 -9.75
N VAL A 118 -19.75 -3.49 -9.32
CA VAL A 118 -19.40 -3.95 -7.98
C VAL A 118 -19.00 -2.75 -7.13
N PHE A 119 -19.49 -2.67 -5.89
CA PHE A 119 -19.35 -1.49 -5.03
C PHE A 119 -18.34 -1.74 -3.92
N ASN A 120 -17.48 -0.74 -3.68
CA ASN A 120 -16.66 -0.69 -2.47
C ASN A 120 -17.59 -0.79 -1.25
N VAL A 121 -17.13 -1.38 -0.15
CA VAL A 121 -17.95 -1.53 1.06
C VAL A 121 -17.26 -0.93 2.28
N GLN A 122 -18.04 -0.44 3.24
CA GLN A 122 -17.54 0.14 4.50
C GLN A 122 -18.29 -0.41 5.72
N ALA A 123 -17.65 -0.31 6.89
CA ALA A 123 -18.26 -0.60 8.18
C ALA A 123 -17.74 0.36 9.24
N ASP A 124 -18.58 1.30 9.70
CA ASP A 124 -18.21 2.22 10.78
C ASP A 124 -18.02 1.45 12.08
N ALA A 125 -17.00 1.81 12.87
CA ALA A 125 -16.66 1.12 14.11
C ALA A 125 -17.81 1.13 15.13
N SER A 126 -18.76 2.08 15.00
CA SER A 126 -20.00 2.13 15.77
C SER A 126 -20.96 0.96 15.51
N MET A 127 -20.90 0.29 14.34
CA MET A 127 -21.80 -0.85 14.07
C MET A 127 -21.50 -2.05 14.99
N PHE A 128 -20.27 -2.15 15.50
CA PHE A 128 -19.83 -3.24 16.35
C PHE A 128 -20.11 -2.99 17.85
N GLU A 129 -20.64 -1.82 18.23
CA GLU A 129 -20.89 -1.47 19.64
C GLU A 129 -21.83 -2.46 20.33
N ASN A 130 -22.86 -2.91 19.61
CA ASN A 130 -23.84 -3.89 20.08
C ASN A 130 -23.65 -5.28 19.44
N ASN A 131 -22.60 -5.48 18.64
CA ASN A 131 -22.38 -6.73 17.90
C ASN A 131 -20.88 -7.03 17.69
N LEU A 132 -20.18 -7.29 18.80
CA LEU A 132 -18.77 -7.68 18.79
C LEU A 132 -18.52 -9.01 18.06
N GLU A 133 -19.49 -9.93 18.01
CA GLU A 133 -19.37 -11.18 17.26
C GLU A 133 -19.21 -10.95 15.75
N ASN A 134 -19.72 -9.85 15.20
CA ASN A 134 -19.47 -9.52 13.79
C ASN A 134 -17.99 -9.17 13.52
N LEU A 135 -17.22 -8.68 14.49
CA LEU A 135 -15.75 -8.55 14.35
C LEU A 135 -15.08 -9.94 14.28
N LYS A 136 -15.52 -10.89 15.11
CA LYS A 136 -15.03 -12.27 15.12
C LYS A 136 -15.35 -13.00 13.81
N LYS A 137 -16.52 -12.74 13.23
CA LYS A 137 -16.88 -13.20 11.87
C LYS A 137 -16.05 -12.51 10.79
N PHE A 138 -15.84 -11.20 10.89
CA PHE A 138 -15.04 -10.42 9.93
C PHE A 138 -13.57 -10.88 9.88
N GLU A 139 -12.99 -11.20 11.04
CA GLU A 139 -11.68 -11.85 11.12
C GLU A 139 -11.69 -13.19 10.38
N LYS A 140 -12.64 -14.08 10.69
CA LYS A 140 -12.78 -15.37 9.99
C LYS A 140 -12.98 -15.21 8.48
N LEU A 141 -13.72 -14.21 8.01
CA LEU A 141 -13.84 -13.88 6.59
C LEU A 141 -12.53 -13.37 5.99
N THR A 142 -11.75 -12.58 6.73
CA THR A 142 -10.41 -12.11 6.30
C THR A 142 -9.47 -13.29 6.12
N LEU A 143 -9.41 -14.22 7.08
CA LEU A 143 -8.52 -15.39 7.04
C LEU A 143 -8.97 -16.43 5.99
N ASN A 144 -10.27 -16.56 5.72
CA ASN A 144 -10.81 -17.46 4.70
C ASN A 144 -11.01 -16.81 3.32
N ASN A 145 -10.57 -15.56 3.15
CA ASN A 145 -10.77 -14.78 1.93
C ASN A 145 -10.18 -15.53 0.71
N PRO A 146 -10.88 -15.60 -0.45
CA PRO A 146 -10.36 -16.22 -1.66
C PRO A 146 -8.98 -15.70 -2.11
N ILE A 147 -8.67 -14.44 -1.82
CA ILE A 147 -7.36 -13.81 -2.06
C ILE A 147 -6.27 -14.47 -1.21
N ILE A 148 -6.56 -14.82 0.04
CA ILE A 148 -5.66 -15.58 0.93
C ILE A 148 -5.44 -16.99 0.40
N LYS A 149 -6.52 -17.70 0.07
CA LYS A 149 -6.42 -19.06 -0.51
C LYS A 149 -5.62 -19.08 -1.81
N PHE A 150 -5.77 -18.05 -2.63
CA PHE A 150 -4.99 -17.88 -3.84
C PHE A 150 -3.49 -17.68 -3.56
N VAL A 151 -3.10 -16.84 -2.58
CA VAL A 151 -1.66 -16.62 -2.31
C VAL A 151 -0.98 -17.83 -1.68
N GLU A 152 -1.69 -18.54 -0.82
CA GLU A 152 -1.20 -19.75 -0.18
C GLU A 152 -1.00 -20.88 -1.20
N LYS A 153 -1.96 -21.05 -2.13
CA LYS A 153 -1.83 -21.98 -3.28
C LYS A 153 -0.54 -21.76 -4.10
N HIS A 154 -0.11 -20.52 -4.24
CA HIS A 154 1.06 -20.15 -5.05
C HIS A 154 2.34 -19.92 -4.22
N GLY A 155 2.35 -20.27 -2.93
CA GLY A 155 3.52 -20.08 -2.06
C GLY A 155 3.97 -18.62 -1.88
N TYR A 156 3.11 -17.65 -2.22
CA TYR A 156 3.42 -16.22 -2.13
C TYR A 156 3.40 -15.71 -0.69
N PHE A 157 2.49 -16.25 0.12
CA PHE A 157 2.28 -15.85 1.49
C PHE A 157 1.58 -16.97 2.25
N GLU A 158 1.93 -17.13 3.52
CA GLU A 158 1.28 -18.04 4.45
C GLU A 158 0.77 -17.23 5.66
N VAL A 159 -0.53 -17.35 5.97
CA VAL A 159 -1.11 -16.70 7.14
C VAL A 159 -0.57 -17.33 8.41
N LYS A 160 -0.01 -16.52 9.30
CA LYS A 160 0.48 -16.96 10.61
C LYS A 160 -0.68 -17.20 11.59
N ASN A 161 -0.48 -18.07 12.57
CA ASN A 161 -1.41 -18.26 13.71
C ASN A 161 -2.89 -18.44 13.32
N LYS A 162 -3.21 -19.18 12.24
CA LYS A 162 -4.60 -19.40 11.77
C LYS A 162 -5.56 -19.99 12.82
N ASP A 163 -4.99 -20.66 13.82
CA ASP A 163 -5.65 -21.27 14.98
C ASP A 163 -6.08 -20.26 16.06
N LYS A 164 -5.55 -19.04 16.01
CA LYS A 164 -5.81 -17.95 16.98
C LYS A 164 -6.61 -16.84 16.33
N LEU A 165 -7.22 -16.01 17.17
CA LEU A 165 -8.02 -14.86 16.75
C LEU A 165 -7.57 -13.62 17.52
N ALA A 166 -7.26 -12.55 16.80
CA ALA A 166 -7.01 -11.22 17.33
C ALA A 166 -8.21 -10.71 18.13
N TRP A 167 -9.43 -11.13 17.77
CA TRP A 167 -10.62 -10.87 18.57
C TRP A 167 -10.50 -11.39 20.01
N ASP A 168 -9.98 -12.62 20.20
CA ASP A 168 -9.84 -13.21 21.53
C ASP A 168 -8.76 -12.49 22.36
N SER A 169 -7.72 -11.95 21.72
CA SER A 169 -6.70 -11.09 22.34
C SER A 169 -7.29 -9.76 22.85
N VAL A 170 -8.09 -9.07 22.03
CA VAL A 170 -8.60 -7.71 22.33
C VAL A 170 -9.90 -7.69 23.15
N PHE A 171 -10.76 -8.71 23.01
CA PHE A 171 -12.08 -8.77 23.65
C PHE A 171 -12.28 -9.99 24.57
N GLY A 172 -11.49 -11.06 24.43
CA GLY A 172 -11.67 -12.30 25.20
C GLY A 172 -11.22 -12.25 26.67
N SER A 173 -10.50 -11.20 27.08
CA SER A 173 -9.91 -11.02 28.41
C SER A 173 -10.91 -10.92 29.58
N GLY A 174 -12.23 -10.95 29.33
CA GLY A 174 -13.26 -11.06 30.35
C GLY A 174 -13.44 -12.46 30.95
N LYS A 175 -12.87 -13.52 30.36
CA LYS A 175 -12.90 -14.88 30.94
C LYS A 175 -11.57 -15.19 31.63
N THR A 176 -11.62 -15.16 32.96
CA THR A 176 -10.52 -15.48 33.89
C THR A 176 -9.66 -16.65 33.44
N SER A 177 -8.40 -16.36 33.07
CA SER A 177 -7.37 -17.37 32.89
C SER A 177 -6.97 -17.92 34.26
N LYS A 178 -7.55 -19.07 34.65
CA LYS A 178 -6.95 -19.94 35.68
C LYS A 178 -5.52 -20.23 35.22
N LYS A 179 -4.52 -19.68 35.92
CA LYS A 179 -3.11 -19.98 35.68
C LYS A 179 -2.88 -21.47 35.87
N THR A 180 -2.77 -22.23 34.78
CA THR A 180 -2.26 -23.60 34.81
C THR A 180 -0.80 -23.54 35.26
N LYS A 181 -0.57 -23.81 36.53
CA LYS A 181 0.73 -23.79 37.20
C LYS A 181 1.55 -24.96 36.66
N LEU A 182 2.41 -24.72 35.65
CA LEU A 182 3.35 -25.73 35.18
C LEU A 182 4.27 -26.11 36.35
N SER A 183 4.09 -27.31 36.89
CA SER A 183 4.97 -27.87 37.91
C SER A 183 6.25 -28.37 37.27
N SER A 184 7.37 -27.75 37.61
CA SER A 184 8.71 -28.28 37.35
C SER A 184 8.84 -29.67 37.98
N THR A 185 9.09 -30.70 37.18
CA THR A 185 9.44 -32.04 37.69
C THR A 185 10.86 -32.39 37.27
N LYS A 186 11.68 -32.81 38.24
CA LYS A 186 13.12 -33.03 38.08
C LYS A 186 13.43 -34.33 37.32
N LYS A 187 14.57 -34.29 36.65
CA LYS A 187 15.37 -35.44 36.14
C LYS A 187 15.72 -36.44 37.26
N PRO A 188 15.91 -37.72 36.94
CA PRO A 188 17.20 -38.35 37.26
C PRO A 188 17.85 -39.07 36.06
N ALA A 189 19.02 -39.68 36.25
CA ALA A 189 19.99 -40.05 35.21
C ALA A 189 20.47 -41.52 35.26
N ASN A 190 21.49 -41.85 34.44
CA ASN A 190 22.14 -43.16 34.19
C ASN A 190 21.37 -44.13 33.26
N THR A 191 22.01 -45.00 32.46
CA THR A 191 23.38 -45.56 32.57
C THR A 191 24.08 -45.82 31.20
N LYS A 192 25.40 -46.03 31.19
CA LYS A 192 26.25 -46.50 30.04
C LYS A 192 26.06 -48.04 29.83
N LYS A 193 26.60 -48.80 28.84
CA LYS A 193 27.91 -48.85 28.11
C LYS A 193 27.77 -49.81 26.85
N PRO A 194 28.83 -50.31 26.11
CA PRO A 194 28.77 -50.54 24.64
C PRO A 194 29.27 -51.90 24.06
N VAL A 195 29.03 -52.19 22.76
CA VAL A 195 29.68 -53.22 21.88
C VAL A 195 29.56 -52.80 20.39
N ALA A 196 30.20 -53.42 19.38
CA ALA A 196 31.58 -53.22 18.90
C ALA A 196 31.76 -53.66 17.40
N LYS A 197 32.67 -52.99 16.66
CA LYS A 197 33.42 -53.37 15.42
C LYS A 197 32.81 -54.26 14.29
N LYS A 198 32.74 -53.68 13.05
CA LYS A 198 33.45 -54.01 11.75
C LYS A 198 33.66 -55.49 11.28
N PRO A 199 34.00 -55.80 9.98
CA PRO A 199 34.30 -54.94 8.81
C PRO A 199 33.80 -55.39 7.40
N THR A 200 34.31 -54.67 6.38
CA THR A 200 34.42 -54.99 4.92
C THR A 200 33.16 -54.83 4.05
N LYS A 201 33.23 -54.66 2.71
CA LYS A 201 34.36 -54.71 1.72
C LYS A 201 34.20 -53.64 0.59
N ALA A 202 35.19 -53.48 -0.29
CA ALA A 202 35.11 -52.82 -1.63
C ALA A 202 35.57 -53.83 -2.72
N PRO A 203 35.31 -53.67 -4.05
CA PRO A 203 36.13 -52.75 -4.90
C PRO A 203 35.53 -52.19 -6.25
N VAL A 204 36.12 -51.09 -6.74
CA VAL A 204 36.55 -50.75 -8.14
C VAL A 204 35.60 -50.84 -9.38
N ALA A 205 35.45 -49.72 -10.12
CA ALA A 205 35.75 -49.49 -11.56
C ALA A 205 35.07 -48.18 -12.10
N THR A 206 35.78 -47.10 -12.47
CA THR A 206 36.45 -46.78 -13.77
C THR A 206 35.54 -46.27 -14.90
N THR A 207 35.61 -44.95 -15.19
CA THR A 207 35.56 -44.43 -16.59
C THR A 207 36.29 -43.09 -16.71
N LYS A 208 37.07 -42.91 -17.78
CA LYS A 208 37.63 -41.61 -18.24
C LYS A 208 36.94 -41.21 -19.54
N SER A 209 36.68 -39.92 -19.75
CA SER A 209 36.53 -39.37 -21.11
C SER A 209 36.89 -37.88 -21.14
N THR A 210 37.92 -37.55 -21.92
CA THR A 210 38.45 -36.20 -22.18
C THR A 210 37.67 -35.46 -23.26
N THR A 211 37.37 -34.16 -23.09
CA THR A 211 37.19 -33.28 -24.27
C THR A 211 37.63 -31.81 -24.06
N LYS A 212 38.55 -31.38 -24.93
CA LYS A 212 38.88 -30.04 -25.45
C LYS A 212 38.69 -28.77 -24.60
N VAL A 213 39.82 -28.08 -24.43
CA VAL A 213 39.98 -26.65 -24.16
C VAL A 213 39.35 -25.79 -25.28
N VAL A 214 38.61 -24.74 -24.90
CA VAL A 214 38.28 -23.60 -25.78
C VAL A 214 38.67 -22.30 -25.07
N LYS A 215 39.56 -21.51 -25.69
CA LYS A 215 39.89 -20.15 -25.23
C LYS A 215 38.63 -19.28 -25.28
N LYS A 216 38.31 -18.55 -24.20
CA LYS A 216 37.46 -17.35 -24.31
C LYS A 216 37.95 -16.21 -23.44
N THR A 217 38.05 -15.07 -24.11
CA THR A 217 38.66 -13.80 -23.76
C THR A 217 38.31 -13.25 -22.38
N THR A 218 39.33 -12.81 -21.65
CA THR A 218 39.21 -12.00 -20.44
C THR A 218 38.54 -10.66 -20.75
N THR A 219 37.48 -10.32 -20.02
CA THR A 219 36.97 -8.94 -19.90
C THR A 219 36.95 -8.57 -18.42
N ALA A 220 37.38 -7.36 -18.11
CA ALA A 220 37.65 -6.93 -16.74
C ALA A 220 36.36 -6.86 -15.90
N LYS A 221 36.36 -7.52 -14.74
CA LYS A 221 35.33 -7.31 -13.71
C LYS A 221 35.70 -6.11 -12.86
N THR A 222 35.10 -4.95 -13.16
CA THR A 222 35.04 -3.84 -12.21
C THR A 222 34.21 -4.27 -10.99
N PRO A 223 34.68 -4.05 -9.74
CA PRO A 223 33.88 -4.34 -8.57
C PRO A 223 32.75 -3.31 -8.45
N VAL A 224 31.52 -3.72 -8.76
CA VAL A 224 30.33 -2.91 -8.49
C VAL A 224 30.01 -3.02 -7.00
N THR A 225 30.55 -2.08 -6.22
CA THR A 225 30.18 -1.87 -4.82
C THR A 225 28.75 -1.33 -4.76
N SER A 226 27.76 -2.24 -4.80
CA SER A 226 26.36 -1.90 -4.60
C SER A 226 26.11 -1.61 -3.12
N SER A 227 26.28 -0.35 -2.73
CA SER A 227 25.86 0.17 -1.43
C SER A 227 24.33 0.26 -1.38
N ASP A 228 23.69 -0.88 -1.06
CA ASP A 228 22.26 -0.97 -0.73
C ASP A 228 21.97 -0.01 0.45
N THR A 229 21.60 1.23 0.11
CA THR A 229 21.20 2.24 1.08
C THR A 229 19.77 1.93 1.47
N SER A 230 19.62 1.13 2.53
CA SER A 230 18.34 0.83 3.18
C SER A 230 17.53 2.10 3.36
N ILE A 231 16.41 2.22 2.65
CA ILE A 231 15.47 3.34 2.84
C ILE A 231 14.77 3.10 4.17
N THR A 232 15.30 3.72 5.23
CA THR A 232 14.61 3.84 6.52
C THR A 232 13.24 4.44 6.28
N ALA A 233 12.20 3.78 6.82
CA ALA A 233 10.83 4.22 6.65
C ALA A 233 10.61 5.52 7.43
N LEU A 234 10.66 6.65 6.72
CA LEU A 234 10.42 7.99 7.28
C LEU A 234 9.09 8.04 8.05
N SER A 235 9.13 8.64 9.23
CA SER A 235 7.95 8.86 10.06
C SER A 235 6.90 9.72 9.34
N GLN A 236 5.64 9.66 9.79
CA GLN A 236 4.57 10.49 9.23
C GLN A 236 4.88 12.00 9.35
N ALA A 237 5.50 12.43 10.45
CA ALA A 237 5.91 13.82 10.64
C ALA A 237 6.99 14.26 9.64
N GLU A 238 8.00 13.44 9.39
CA GLU A 238 9.03 13.72 8.38
C GLU A 238 8.43 13.77 6.97
N GLN A 239 7.57 12.81 6.61
CA GLN A 239 6.87 12.82 5.31
C GLN A 239 6.03 14.10 5.13
N ARG A 240 5.38 14.59 6.19
CA ARG A 240 4.61 15.85 6.17
C ARG A 240 5.51 17.05 5.97
N ASN A 241 6.61 17.12 6.71
CA ASN A 241 7.57 18.23 6.61
C ASN A 241 8.24 18.27 5.22
N ILE A 242 8.55 17.10 4.64
CA ILE A 242 9.02 16.96 3.25
C ILE A 242 7.96 17.46 2.27
N TRP A 243 6.70 17.03 2.44
CA TRP A 243 5.59 17.44 1.58
C TRP A 243 5.40 18.96 1.55
N LEU A 244 5.27 19.58 2.72
CA LEU A 244 5.13 21.04 2.87
C LEU A 244 6.32 21.79 2.24
N LYS A 245 7.56 21.33 2.50
CA LYS A 245 8.78 21.91 1.92
C LYS A 245 8.79 21.81 0.39
N GLN A 246 8.28 20.72 -0.19
CA GLN A 246 8.24 20.54 -1.64
C GLN A 246 7.16 21.37 -2.33
N ILE A 247 6.03 21.66 -1.66
CA ILE A 247 5.04 22.64 -2.13
C ILE A 247 5.65 24.04 -2.19
N GLU A 248 6.25 24.51 -1.09
CA GLU A 248 6.88 25.84 -1.05
C GLU A 248 8.01 25.99 -2.09
N THR A 249 8.80 24.91 -2.29
CA THR A 249 9.82 24.85 -3.34
C THR A 249 9.21 24.91 -4.74
N MET A 250 8.04 24.29 -4.95
CA MET A 250 7.30 24.35 -6.22
C MET A 250 6.74 25.74 -6.48
N TYR A 251 6.09 26.37 -5.50
CA TYR A 251 5.54 27.73 -5.62
C TYR A 251 6.62 28.77 -5.94
N LYS A 252 7.80 28.68 -5.29
CA LYS A 252 8.96 29.53 -5.61
C LYS A 252 9.46 29.38 -7.05
N LYS A 253 9.26 28.22 -7.69
CA LYS A 253 9.60 27.99 -9.10
C LYS A 253 8.48 28.44 -10.05
N ILE A 254 7.22 28.19 -9.71
CA ILE A 254 6.07 28.50 -10.57
C ILE A 254 5.79 30.01 -10.64
N ARG A 255 5.93 30.75 -9.52
CA ARG A 255 5.70 32.22 -9.50
C ARG A 255 6.45 32.98 -10.61
N PRO A 256 7.79 32.89 -10.77
CA PRO A 256 8.48 33.59 -11.86
C PRO A 256 8.03 33.11 -13.25
N TRP A 257 7.78 31.80 -13.45
CA TRP A 257 7.30 31.29 -14.73
C TRP A 257 5.93 31.86 -15.13
N LEU A 258 5.04 32.09 -14.15
CA LEU A 258 3.76 32.77 -14.37
C LEU A 258 3.97 34.27 -14.69
N SER A 259 4.80 34.98 -13.91
CA SER A 259 5.10 36.40 -14.13
C SER A 259 5.77 36.67 -15.48
N GLU A 260 6.60 35.76 -15.98
CA GLU A 260 7.20 35.89 -17.32
C GLU A 260 6.19 35.65 -18.46
N SER A 261 5.13 34.86 -18.19
CA SER A 261 4.15 34.45 -19.21
C SER A 261 2.99 35.44 -19.36
N SER A 262 2.84 36.43 -18.47
CA SER A 262 1.73 37.38 -18.47
C SER A 262 2.14 38.75 -17.95
N LYS A 263 1.67 39.83 -18.61
CA LYS A 263 2.17 41.20 -18.42
C LYS A 263 2.06 41.74 -16.98
N LYS A 264 1.08 41.27 -16.21
CA LYS A 264 0.98 41.45 -14.75
C LYS A 264 0.24 40.26 -14.15
N VAL A 265 0.79 39.69 -13.08
CA VAL A 265 0.17 38.62 -12.27
C VAL A 265 0.21 39.05 -10.81
N THR A 266 -0.94 39.01 -10.14
CA THR A 266 -1.04 39.19 -8.69
C THR A 266 -1.04 37.82 -8.03
N PHE A 267 -0.18 37.61 -7.03
CA PHE A 267 -0.17 36.37 -6.26
C PHE A 267 -0.80 36.57 -4.89
N ASN A 268 -1.79 35.75 -4.58
CA ASN A 268 -2.33 35.60 -3.23
C ASN A 268 -1.90 34.25 -2.62
N THR A 269 -1.92 34.17 -1.29
CA THR A 269 -1.72 32.92 -0.56
C THR A 269 -2.88 32.74 0.41
N ALA A 270 -3.72 31.74 0.15
CA ALA A 270 -4.75 31.29 1.10
C ALA A 270 -4.25 30.08 1.89
N THR A 271 -4.89 29.75 3.01
CA THR A 271 -4.57 28.56 3.80
C THR A 271 -5.68 27.52 3.67
N ASN A 272 -5.30 26.27 3.40
CA ASN A 272 -6.18 25.11 3.33
C ASN A 272 -5.84 24.15 4.47
N ARG A 273 -6.84 23.70 5.22
CA ARG A 273 -6.65 22.63 6.20
C ARG A 273 -6.83 21.26 5.53
N LEU A 274 -5.85 20.37 5.69
CA LEU A 274 -5.90 18.99 5.23
C LEU A 274 -5.93 18.02 6.42
N ASP A 275 -6.81 17.03 6.35
CA ASP A 275 -6.96 15.96 7.33
C ASP A 275 -6.67 14.59 6.66
N ASP A 276 -5.39 14.25 6.49
CA ASP A 276 -4.96 13.04 5.77
C ASP A 276 -4.23 12.01 6.66
N ASN A 277 -3.56 11.04 6.04
CA ASN A 277 -2.83 9.97 6.74
C ASN A 277 -1.54 10.44 7.46
N LEU A 278 -1.22 11.73 7.41
CA LEU A 278 -0.17 12.42 8.16
C LEU A 278 -0.74 13.30 9.30
N GLY A 279 -2.05 13.21 9.54
CA GLY A 279 -2.80 13.98 10.53
C GLY A 279 -3.42 15.26 9.95
N SER A 280 -3.94 16.09 10.85
CA SER A 280 -4.45 17.43 10.54
C SER A 280 -3.30 18.42 10.42
N TYR A 281 -3.23 19.16 9.32
CA TYR A 281 -2.27 20.24 9.13
C TYR A 281 -2.77 21.29 8.14
N ASP A 282 -2.29 22.52 8.31
CA ASP A 282 -2.58 23.63 7.43
C ASP A 282 -1.51 23.73 6.34
N VAL A 283 -1.91 24.07 5.12
CA VAL A 283 -1.03 24.16 3.95
C VAL A 283 -1.47 25.30 3.03
N ASN A 284 -0.50 25.99 2.44
CA ASN A 284 -0.76 27.14 1.57
C ASN A 284 -1.36 26.71 0.22
N ILE A 285 -2.38 27.43 -0.24
CA ILE A 285 -2.81 27.48 -1.64
C ILE A 285 -2.10 28.67 -2.28
N LEU A 286 -1.54 28.48 -3.49
CA LEU A 286 -1.09 29.59 -4.32
C LEU A 286 -2.19 29.97 -5.31
N GLU A 287 -2.65 31.21 -5.23
CA GLU A 287 -3.60 31.82 -6.17
C GLU A 287 -2.84 32.84 -7.02
N ALA A 288 -3.08 32.83 -8.33
CA ALA A 288 -2.45 33.72 -9.29
C ALA A 288 -3.50 34.32 -10.21
N SER A 289 -3.85 35.59 -9.97
CA SER A 289 -4.82 36.34 -10.76
C SER A 289 -4.13 37.09 -11.89
N MET A 290 -4.56 36.88 -13.13
CA MET A 290 -4.04 37.58 -14.30
C MET A 290 -4.92 38.77 -14.70
N VAL A 291 -4.33 39.76 -15.37
CA VAL A 291 -5.07 40.93 -15.90
C VAL A 291 -6.13 40.55 -16.95
N SER A 292 -6.06 39.36 -17.55
CA SER A 292 -7.14 38.81 -18.38
C SER A 292 -8.42 38.45 -17.61
N GLY A 293 -8.44 38.58 -16.28
CA GLY A 293 -9.55 38.14 -15.42
C GLY A 293 -9.52 36.63 -15.11
N GLN A 294 -8.49 35.92 -15.57
CA GLN A 294 -8.35 34.50 -15.36
C GLN A 294 -7.47 34.19 -14.15
N ASP A 295 -8.02 33.41 -13.23
CA ASP A 295 -7.31 32.90 -12.06
C ASP A 295 -6.68 31.52 -12.33
N ILE A 296 -5.53 31.28 -11.70
CA ILE A 296 -4.91 29.97 -11.58
C ILE A 296 -4.73 29.65 -10.10
N ILE A 297 -5.39 28.59 -9.64
CA ILE A 297 -5.40 28.17 -8.23
C ILE A 297 -4.65 26.83 -8.13
N LEU A 298 -3.52 26.82 -7.44
CA LEU A 298 -2.73 25.63 -7.14
C LEU A 298 -3.09 25.14 -5.74
N LYS A 299 -4.09 24.27 -5.63
CA LYS A 299 -4.66 23.78 -4.37
C LYS A 299 -4.06 22.42 -3.97
N PRO A 300 -3.28 22.33 -2.88
CA PRO A 300 -2.88 21.04 -2.31
C PRO A 300 -4.08 20.26 -1.80
N ILE A 301 -4.08 18.94 -2.02
CA ILE A 301 -5.17 18.06 -1.58
C ILE A 301 -4.63 16.80 -0.88
N GLU A 302 -5.54 16.03 -0.28
CA GLU A 302 -5.24 14.74 0.37
C GLU A 302 -4.39 13.78 -0.49
N ARG A 303 -3.47 13.07 0.16
CA ARG A 303 -2.56 12.07 -0.42
C ARG A 303 -3.23 10.77 -0.88
N ASN A 304 -4.21 10.83 -1.78
CA ASN A 304 -4.97 9.66 -2.25
C ASN A 304 -4.41 8.97 -3.52
N VAL A 305 -3.26 9.41 -4.06
CA VAL A 305 -2.65 8.82 -5.27
C VAL A 305 -1.51 7.86 -4.92
N PHE A 306 -1.59 6.64 -5.44
CA PHE A 306 -0.65 5.57 -5.13
C PHE A 306 0.75 5.84 -5.71
N GLY A 307 1.79 5.64 -4.91
CA GLY A 307 3.19 5.93 -5.26
C GLY A 307 3.61 7.40 -5.11
N ALA A 308 2.66 8.35 -5.00
CA ALA A 308 2.97 9.77 -4.84
C ALA A 308 3.19 10.16 -3.36
N ILE A 309 4.10 11.11 -3.13
CA ILE A 309 4.29 11.79 -1.84
C ILE A 309 3.21 12.85 -1.62
N GLY A 310 2.63 13.42 -2.67
CA GLY A 310 1.47 14.30 -2.53
C GLY A 310 0.95 14.79 -3.87
N ARG A 311 -0.14 15.56 -3.80
CA ARG A 311 -0.87 16.07 -4.96
C ARG A 311 -1.27 17.53 -4.76
N VAL A 312 -1.07 18.32 -5.81
CA VAL A 312 -1.63 19.67 -5.97
C VAL A 312 -2.51 19.64 -7.21
N ASP A 313 -3.75 20.07 -7.09
CA ASP A 313 -4.61 20.31 -8.25
C ASP A 313 -4.40 21.75 -8.72
N VAL A 314 -4.11 21.94 -10.00
CA VAL A 314 -4.13 23.26 -10.64
C VAL A 314 -5.47 23.43 -11.32
N ILE A 315 -6.16 24.52 -11.00
CA ILE A 315 -7.51 24.85 -11.46
C ILE A 315 -7.43 26.20 -12.17
N SER A 316 -8.02 26.31 -13.36
CA SER A 316 -8.19 27.58 -14.07
C SER A 316 -9.43 27.52 -14.96
N GLY A 317 -10.46 28.30 -14.63
CA GLY A 317 -11.81 28.08 -15.14
C GLY A 317 -12.25 26.63 -14.87
N ASP A 318 -12.85 25.99 -15.89
CA ASP A 318 -13.24 24.58 -15.84
C ASP A 318 -12.07 23.59 -16.02
N ASN A 319 -10.87 24.08 -16.39
CA ASN A 319 -9.71 23.21 -16.55
C ASN A 319 -9.11 22.79 -15.21
N LYS A 320 -8.79 21.50 -15.12
CA LYS A 320 -8.17 20.89 -13.95
C LYS A 320 -7.03 19.96 -14.34
N THR A 321 -5.84 20.23 -13.84
CA THR A 321 -4.61 19.44 -14.07
C THR A 321 -4.05 18.97 -12.73
N MET A 322 -3.57 17.72 -12.65
CA MET A 322 -2.94 17.19 -11.44
C MET A 322 -1.43 17.38 -11.48
N LEU A 323 -0.84 17.87 -10.39
CA LEU A 323 0.60 17.80 -10.12
C LEU A 323 0.86 16.77 -9.04
N LEU A 324 1.73 15.80 -9.32
CA LEU A 324 2.09 14.73 -8.39
C LEU A 324 3.58 14.81 -8.02
N LEU A 325 3.87 14.66 -6.73
CA LEU A 325 5.23 14.60 -6.22
C LEU A 325 5.69 13.15 -6.07
N PHE A 326 6.84 12.79 -6.64
CA PHE A 326 7.45 11.46 -6.50
C PHE A 326 8.83 11.52 -5.85
N SER A 327 9.19 10.47 -5.11
CA SER A 327 10.57 10.23 -4.69
C SER A 327 11.36 9.63 -5.86
N ARG A 328 12.56 10.15 -6.11
CA ARG A 328 13.54 9.63 -7.07
C ARG A 328 14.85 9.37 -6.34
N GLY A 329 14.82 8.43 -5.40
CA GLY A 329 15.96 8.13 -4.52
C GLY A 329 16.17 9.22 -3.47
N LYS A 330 17.24 10.01 -3.62
CA LYS A 330 17.55 11.15 -2.72
C LYS A 330 16.89 12.48 -3.13
N SER A 331 16.26 12.54 -4.30
CA SER A 331 15.60 13.75 -4.82
C SER A 331 14.08 13.59 -4.89
N TYR A 332 13.41 14.72 -5.09
CA TYR A 332 11.97 14.79 -5.31
C TYR A 332 11.67 15.43 -6.65
N GLN A 333 10.69 14.89 -7.36
CA GLN A 333 10.32 15.34 -8.70
C GLN A 333 8.81 15.55 -8.77
N TRP A 334 8.41 16.70 -9.29
CA TRP A 334 7.03 17.00 -9.62
C TRP A 334 6.74 16.59 -11.07
N GLU A 335 5.58 15.98 -11.29
CA GLU A 335 5.07 15.58 -12.60
C GLU A 335 3.68 16.15 -12.82
N ILE A 336 3.46 16.71 -14.01
CA ILE A 336 2.16 17.10 -14.56
C ILE A 336 1.48 15.84 -15.09
N TRP A 337 0.23 15.60 -14.69
CA TRP A 337 -0.59 14.47 -15.11
C TRP A 337 -1.91 14.99 -15.67
N ASN A 338 -2.09 14.90 -16.98
CA ASN A 338 -3.38 15.13 -17.65
C ASN A 338 -4.21 13.84 -17.75
N SER A 339 -3.53 12.69 -17.88
CA SER A 339 -4.12 11.36 -17.86
C SER A 339 -3.14 10.38 -17.19
N PRO A 340 -3.51 9.10 -16.96
CA PRO A 340 -2.58 8.08 -16.48
C PRO A 340 -1.41 7.81 -17.44
N ASP A 341 -1.51 8.17 -18.72
CA ASP A 341 -0.50 7.88 -19.75
C ASP A 341 0.19 9.16 -20.28
N ASP A 342 -0.44 10.33 -20.19
CA ASP A 342 0.19 11.65 -20.43
C ASP A 342 0.75 12.22 -19.13
N ARG A 343 2.07 12.02 -18.95
CA ARG A 343 2.84 12.46 -17.79
C ARG A 343 4.06 13.24 -18.24
N GLN A 344 4.26 14.42 -17.67
CA GLN A 344 5.34 15.33 -18.07
C GLN A 344 6.06 15.85 -16.83
N VAL A 345 7.37 16.07 -16.91
CA VAL A 345 8.11 16.67 -15.79
C VAL A 345 7.68 18.11 -15.60
N LEU A 346 7.43 18.54 -14.36
CA LEU A 346 7.15 19.95 -14.06
C LEU A 346 8.41 20.79 -14.27
N ASN A 347 8.44 21.50 -15.39
CA ASN A 347 9.49 22.45 -15.76
C ASN A 347 8.83 23.69 -16.42
N LYS A 348 9.64 24.73 -16.67
CA LYS A 348 9.17 26.00 -17.25
C LYS A 348 8.46 25.81 -18.59
N GLU A 349 8.99 24.96 -19.46
CA GLU A 349 8.45 24.70 -20.80
C GLU A 349 7.05 24.07 -20.74
N ASN A 350 6.88 23.01 -19.95
CA ASN A 350 5.61 22.31 -19.82
C ASN A 350 4.57 23.15 -19.04
N VAL A 351 5.01 23.99 -18.10
CA VAL A 351 4.13 25.03 -17.50
C VAL A 351 3.70 26.06 -18.54
N GLY A 352 4.59 26.51 -19.43
CA GLY A 352 4.24 27.39 -20.56
C GLY A 352 3.21 26.77 -21.52
N LYS A 353 3.33 25.47 -21.82
CA LYS A 353 2.33 24.71 -22.59
C LYS A 353 0.98 24.62 -21.86
N LEU A 354 0.97 24.33 -20.56
CA LEU A 354 -0.24 24.34 -19.74
C LEU A 354 -0.90 25.72 -19.72
N LEU A 355 -0.13 26.78 -19.52
CA LEU A 355 -0.62 28.17 -19.53
C LEU A 355 -1.24 28.53 -20.87
N THR A 356 -0.61 28.15 -21.98
CA THR A 356 -1.14 28.37 -23.33
C THR A 356 -2.46 27.62 -23.54
N LYS A 357 -2.67 26.47 -22.88
CA LYS A 357 -3.94 25.74 -22.91
C LYS A 357 -5.01 26.44 -22.04
N TRP A 358 -4.65 26.84 -20.82
CA TRP A 358 -5.58 27.51 -19.90
C TRP A 358 -6.01 28.89 -20.42
N LEU A 359 -5.08 29.70 -20.95
CA LEU A 359 -5.36 31.04 -21.50
C LEU A 359 -6.17 31.04 -22.82
N LYS A 360 -6.51 29.85 -23.36
CA LYS A 360 -7.28 29.67 -24.61
C LYS A 360 -8.66 29.05 -24.39
N SER A 361 -9.00 28.70 -23.14
CA SER A 361 -10.32 28.21 -22.72
C SER A 361 -11.06 29.28 -21.94
#